data_AF-A0AAW5SRE2-F1
#
_entry.id   AF-A0AAW5SRE2-F1
#
_cell.length_a   1.000
_cell.length_b   1.000
_cell.length_c   1.000
_cell.angle_alpha   90.00
_cell.angle_beta   90.00
_cell.angle_gamma   90.00
#
_symmetry.space_group_name_H-M   'P 1'
#
loop_
_entity.id
_entity.type
_entity.pdbx_description
1 polymer ?
#
loop_
_entity_poly.entity_id
_entity_poly.type
_entity_poly.pdbx_seq_one_letter_code
_entity_poly.pdbx_strand_id
1 'polypeptide(L)'
;MTMFPTPADVEAATPVSRDRAIDVIRIVSLLGVVIGHTVMATSTLRDDVFIWSNLLTASPVLQALTWVFQIMPLFFFAGVAASVESWKPGSSWGNWLLRRCTRLYRPVFYYLAFWAVALIALRLVLPQHVYEPVAGISIQLLWFLGAYVLVLAAVPVLARITTAGRLVAAVAAAYGFIAVVDAMRINVDGWAGLGYLNLTAWLIPGMLAVGYRRALLSARVAVAVGVVMLAVNLALVMFGPYELSLVGIETQQLKNMTPPSLLLAGHAIMMCAFVIAAMPAIARWARRPRVWWLTAIGNTGAMTLYLWHMPALLMMHLAFDYLGYPRFDPAAPNFIPLSVLQVLIMATVVALMFVTLRPLENDPLPLWDGGFLAEPGVRSATVGVLLCTAGAATLASVGWGLKDQGLLCVVVMLTALVVARGLAFDGELSPASGRYPHNAARTSPLDRRPPSRSCAETPGDAQPVHARATA
;
A
#
# COMPACT_ATOMS: atom_id res chain seq x y z
N MET A 1 -4.13 -25.06 -17.43
CA MET A 1 -4.17 -24.73 -15.98
C MET A 1 -4.86 -23.38 -15.84
N THR A 2 -5.79 -23.22 -14.91
CA THR A 2 -6.51 -21.95 -14.74
C THR A 2 -5.54 -20.87 -14.25
N MET A 3 -5.50 -19.73 -14.93
CA MET A 3 -4.63 -18.59 -14.60
C MET A 3 -4.90 -18.00 -13.21
N PHE A 4 -6.12 -18.22 -12.69
CA PHE A 4 -6.55 -17.83 -11.35
C PHE A 4 -7.21 -19.02 -10.62
N PRO A 5 -7.07 -19.10 -9.28
CA PRO A 5 -7.78 -20.06 -8.45
C PRO A 5 -9.29 -19.79 -8.49
N THR A 6 -10.12 -20.82 -8.28
CA THR A 6 -11.58 -20.63 -8.20
C THR A 6 -11.96 -19.93 -6.89
N PRO A 7 -13.19 -19.37 -6.76
CA PRO A 7 -13.66 -18.81 -5.49
C PRO A 7 -13.60 -19.81 -4.33
N ALA A 8 -13.86 -21.10 -4.60
CA ALA A 8 -13.80 -22.16 -3.59
C ALA A 8 -12.35 -22.41 -3.12
N ASP A 9 -11.38 -22.40 -4.04
CA ASP A 9 -9.96 -22.57 -3.71
C ASP A 9 -9.45 -21.41 -2.85
N VAL A 10 -9.83 -20.17 -3.19
CA VAL A 10 -9.46 -18.98 -2.42
C VAL A 10 -10.06 -19.04 -1.01
N GLU A 11 -11.34 -19.43 -0.89
CA GLU A 11 -12.01 -19.58 0.39
C GLU A 11 -11.32 -20.62 1.27
N ALA A 12 -11.03 -21.81 0.72
CA ALA A 12 -10.36 -22.89 1.42
C ALA A 12 -8.92 -22.54 1.86
N ALA A 13 -8.21 -21.74 1.05
CA ALA A 13 -6.85 -21.30 1.36
C ALA A 13 -6.79 -20.10 2.33
N THR A 14 -7.93 -19.47 2.65
CA THR A 14 -7.96 -18.27 3.49
C THR A 14 -7.96 -18.63 4.98
N PRO A 15 -6.94 -18.22 5.76
CA PRO A 15 -6.95 -18.47 7.21
C PRO A 15 -8.13 -17.77 7.90
N VAL A 16 -8.75 -18.44 8.87
CA VAL A 16 -9.88 -17.90 9.64
C VAL A 16 -9.50 -16.61 10.40
N SER A 17 -8.22 -16.47 10.77
CA SER A 17 -7.69 -15.28 11.45
C SER A 17 -7.46 -14.08 10.52
N ARG A 18 -7.56 -14.26 9.19
CA ARG A 18 -7.28 -13.19 8.22
C ARG A 18 -8.45 -12.21 8.16
N ASP A 19 -8.16 -10.94 8.43
CA ASP A 19 -9.15 -9.88 8.31
C ASP A 19 -9.38 -9.48 6.86
N ARG A 20 -10.45 -10.03 6.27
CA ARG A 20 -10.85 -9.75 4.90
C ARG A 20 -11.23 -8.28 4.68
N ALA A 21 -11.69 -7.58 5.71
CA ALA A 21 -12.11 -6.19 5.57
C ALA A 21 -10.90 -5.28 5.30
N ILE A 22 -9.76 -5.55 5.95
CA ILE A 22 -8.49 -4.84 5.70
C ILE A 22 -8.00 -5.04 4.27
N ASP A 23 -8.10 -6.25 3.73
CA ASP A 23 -7.70 -6.53 2.35
C ASP A 23 -8.63 -5.86 1.32
N VAL A 24 -9.94 -5.81 1.61
CA VAL A 24 -10.91 -5.06 0.82
C VAL A 24 -10.58 -3.58 0.80
N ILE A 25 -10.30 -2.99 1.97
CA ILE A 25 -9.89 -1.57 2.06
C ILE A 25 -8.66 -1.35 1.17
N ARG A 26 -7.64 -2.20 1.27
CA ARG A 26 -6.40 -2.05 0.49
C ARG A 26 -6.65 -2.05 -1.01
N ILE A 27 -7.39 -3.03 -1.54
CA ILE A 27 -7.61 -3.11 -2.99
C ILE A 27 -8.56 -2.02 -3.50
N VAL A 28 -9.61 -1.69 -2.75
CA VAL A 28 -10.53 -0.60 -3.12
C VAL A 28 -9.81 0.75 -3.10
N SER A 29 -8.92 0.95 -2.12
CA SER A 29 -8.05 2.11 -2.06
C SER A 29 -7.15 2.22 -3.30
N LEU A 30 -6.56 1.08 -3.72
CA LEU A 30 -5.71 1.03 -4.90
C LEU A 30 -6.46 1.39 -6.17
N LEU A 31 -7.62 0.76 -6.38
CA LEU A 31 -8.46 1.04 -7.54
C LEU A 31 -8.94 2.50 -7.53
N GLY A 32 -9.30 3.03 -6.37
CA GLY A 32 -9.65 4.44 -6.20
C GLY A 32 -8.53 5.39 -6.62
N VAL A 33 -7.28 5.09 -6.26
CA VAL A 33 -6.09 5.87 -6.70
C VAL A 33 -5.88 5.78 -8.21
N VAL A 34 -5.94 4.57 -8.79
CA VAL A 34 -5.76 4.39 -10.24
C VAL A 34 -6.85 5.13 -11.03
N ILE A 35 -8.11 4.99 -10.62
CA ILE A 35 -9.24 5.70 -11.24
C ILE A 35 -9.08 7.21 -11.03
N GLY A 36 -8.72 7.64 -9.81
CA GLY A 36 -8.48 9.03 -9.48
C GLY A 36 -7.42 9.67 -10.37
N HIS A 37 -6.25 9.06 -10.50
CA HIS A 37 -5.20 9.55 -11.41
C HIS A 37 -5.68 9.58 -12.86
N THR A 38 -6.42 8.55 -13.31
CA THR A 38 -6.94 8.51 -14.69
C THR A 38 -7.96 9.62 -14.95
N VAL A 39 -8.81 9.96 -13.98
CA VAL A 39 -9.83 11.01 -14.14
C VAL A 39 -9.23 12.40 -13.98
N MET A 40 -8.32 12.59 -13.02
CA MET A 40 -7.74 13.89 -12.69
C MET A 40 -6.63 14.32 -13.65
N ALA A 41 -5.81 13.39 -14.15
CA ALA A 41 -4.71 13.71 -15.05
C ALA A 41 -5.23 14.21 -16.39
N THR A 42 -4.84 15.41 -16.76
CA THR A 42 -5.03 15.95 -18.11
C THR A 42 -3.67 16.22 -18.71
N SER A 43 -3.55 16.18 -20.03
CA SER A 43 -2.29 16.49 -20.69
C SER A 43 -2.52 17.21 -22.00
N THR A 44 -1.47 17.89 -22.44
CA THR A 44 -1.37 18.41 -23.79
C THR A 44 0.10 18.38 -24.20
N LEU A 45 0.35 18.12 -25.49
CA LEU A 45 1.65 18.37 -26.11
C LEU A 45 1.67 19.80 -26.65
N ARG A 46 2.60 20.62 -26.18
CA ARG A 46 2.90 21.96 -26.75
C ARG A 46 4.38 22.03 -27.06
N ASP A 47 4.73 22.35 -28.30
CA ASP A 47 6.12 22.41 -28.78
C ASP A 47 6.90 21.12 -28.45
N ASP A 48 6.27 19.96 -28.69
CA ASP A 48 6.76 18.61 -28.33
C ASP A 48 7.00 18.37 -26.83
N VAL A 49 6.72 19.34 -25.96
CA VAL A 49 6.78 19.18 -24.51
C VAL A 49 5.47 18.61 -24.01
N PHE A 50 5.59 17.51 -23.28
CA PHE A 50 4.48 16.91 -22.57
C PHE A 50 4.16 17.71 -21.30
N ILE A 51 3.05 18.44 -21.33
CA ILE A 51 2.60 19.26 -20.20
C ILE A 51 1.52 18.49 -19.45
N TRP A 52 1.86 18.06 -18.23
CA TRP A 52 0.88 17.49 -17.31
C TRP A 52 0.05 18.61 -16.69
N SER A 53 -1.26 18.42 -16.68
CA SER A 53 -2.20 19.30 -15.99
C SER A 53 -3.14 18.45 -15.14
N ASN A 54 -3.97 19.12 -14.37
CA ASN A 54 -4.87 18.46 -13.45
C ASN A 54 -6.26 19.08 -13.53
N LEU A 55 -7.27 18.26 -13.81
CA LEU A 55 -8.66 18.67 -13.91
C LEU A 55 -9.17 19.38 -12.64
N LEU A 56 -8.54 19.13 -11.49
CA LEU A 56 -8.81 19.82 -10.22
C LEU A 56 -8.62 21.35 -10.29
N THR A 57 -7.77 21.86 -11.19
CA THR A 57 -7.58 23.32 -11.36
C THR A 57 -8.80 23.99 -11.99
N ALA A 58 -9.63 23.23 -12.71
CA ALA A 58 -10.78 23.74 -13.43
C ALA A 58 -12.07 23.81 -12.60
N SER A 59 -12.17 23.12 -11.47
CA SER A 59 -13.43 23.03 -10.71
C SER A 59 -13.24 22.85 -9.19
N PRO A 60 -13.77 23.77 -8.37
CA PRO A 60 -13.83 23.60 -6.91
C PRO A 60 -14.62 22.36 -6.47
N VAL A 61 -15.60 21.91 -7.26
CA VAL A 61 -16.35 20.69 -6.97
C VAL A 61 -15.44 19.46 -7.06
N LEU A 62 -14.58 19.41 -8.08
CA LEU A 62 -13.60 18.33 -8.20
C LEU A 62 -12.55 18.39 -7.07
N GLN A 63 -12.15 19.60 -6.63
CA GLN A 63 -11.31 19.77 -5.45
C GLN A 63 -11.99 19.24 -4.19
N ALA A 64 -13.28 19.54 -3.97
CA ALA A 64 -14.04 19.00 -2.85
C ALA A 64 -14.16 17.47 -2.92
N LEU A 65 -14.29 16.90 -4.12
CA LEU A 65 -14.31 15.44 -4.30
C LEU A 65 -13.01 14.76 -3.88
N THR A 66 -11.88 15.48 -3.81
CA THR A 66 -10.65 14.93 -3.21
C THR A 66 -10.86 14.52 -1.76
N TRP A 67 -11.82 15.08 -1.03
CA TRP A 67 -12.15 14.64 0.33
C TRP A 67 -12.78 13.26 0.39
N VAL A 68 -13.31 12.74 -0.72
CA VAL A 68 -13.80 11.37 -0.80
C VAL A 68 -12.72 10.45 -1.37
N PHE A 69 -11.98 10.93 -2.37
CA PHE A 69 -11.02 10.14 -3.13
C PHE A 69 -9.57 10.17 -2.61
N GLN A 70 -9.26 11.00 -1.61
CA GLN A 70 -7.96 11.04 -0.93
C GLN A 70 -7.81 9.85 0.02
N ILE A 71 -7.74 8.66 -0.57
CA ILE A 71 -7.83 7.38 0.13
C ILE A 71 -6.46 6.95 0.72
N MET A 72 -5.40 7.72 0.49
CA MET A 72 -4.04 7.43 0.97
C MET A 72 -3.95 7.07 2.46
N PRO A 73 -4.62 7.75 3.41
CA PRO A 73 -4.62 7.36 4.81
C PRO A 73 -5.05 5.91 5.04
N LEU A 74 -6.03 5.42 4.26
CA LEU A 74 -6.55 4.07 4.42
C LEU A 74 -5.55 2.98 4.03
N PHE A 75 -4.61 3.28 3.13
CA PHE A 75 -3.51 2.38 2.81
C PHE A 75 -2.54 2.20 3.97
N PHE A 76 -2.12 3.31 4.60
CA PHE A 76 -1.26 3.26 5.78
C PHE A 76 -1.98 2.56 6.94
N PHE A 77 -3.26 2.85 7.13
CA PHE A 77 -4.11 2.15 8.09
C PHE A 77 -4.13 0.64 7.83
N ALA A 78 -4.46 0.22 6.62
CA ALA A 78 -4.54 -1.20 6.25
C ALA A 78 -3.18 -1.91 6.33
N GLY A 79 -2.08 -1.21 6.02
CA GLY A 79 -0.73 -1.72 6.12
C GLY A 79 -0.28 -2.01 7.55
N VAL A 80 -0.55 -1.06 8.46
CA VAL A 80 -0.25 -1.22 9.88
C VAL A 80 -1.18 -2.24 10.53
N ALA A 81 -2.47 -2.21 10.23
CA ALA A 81 -3.46 -3.18 10.73
C ALA A 81 -3.05 -4.63 10.38
N ALA A 82 -2.61 -4.85 9.13
CA ALA A 82 -2.13 -6.15 8.67
C ALA A 82 -0.77 -6.55 9.27
N SER A 83 0.01 -5.60 9.77
CA SER A 83 1.38 -5.85 10.22
C SER A 83 1.51 -6.02 11.72
N VAL A 84 0.75 -5.26 12.50
CA VAL A 84 0.92 -5.16 13.96
C VAL A 84 0.79 -6.51 14.68
N GLU A 85 -0.04 -7.43 14.20
CA GLU A 85 -0.25 -8.75 14.83
C GLU A 85 0.92 -9.71 14.66
N SER A 86 1.66 -9.55 13.56
CA SER A 86 2.84 -10.37 13.32
C SER A 86 4.07 -9.89 14.11
N TRP A 87 4.01 -8.70 14.70
CA TRP A 87 5.08 -8.15 15.50
C TRP A 87 4.99 -8.68 16.94
N LYS A 88 6.07 -9.30 17.41
CA LYS A 88 6.18 -9.78 18.80
C LYS A 88 7.28 -8.99 19.52
N PRO A 89 7.00 -8.43 20.72
CA PRO A 89 8.04 -7.85 21.55
C PRO A 89 9.20 -8.83 21.76
N GLY A 90 10.44 -8.35 21.67
CA GLY A 90 11.64 -9.17 21.78
C GLY A 90 12.06 -9.90 20.50
N SER A 91 11.27 -9.85 19.42
CA SER A 91 11.70 -10.39 18.11
C SER A 91 12.69 -9.46 17.39
N SER A 92 13.47 -10.02 16.46
CA SER A 92 14.40 -9.26 15.60
C SER A 92 13.64 -8.25 14.73
N TRP A 93 13.77 -6.96 15.05
CA TRP A 93 13.16 -5.86 14.30
C TRP A 93 13.65 -5.80 12.86
N GLY A 94 14.97 -5.95 12.65
CA GLY A 94 15.58 -5.95 11.33
C GLY A 94 15.05 -7.09 10.46
N ASN A 95 14.98 -8.31 10.98
CA ASN A 95 14.41 -9.46 10.27
C ASN A 95 12.94 -9.24 9.90
N TRP A 96 12.16 -8.74 10.86
CA TRP A 96 10.73 -8.52 10.69
C TRP A 96 10.43 -7.47 9.62
N LEU A 97 11.23 -6.40 9.58
CA LEU A 97 11.13 -5.34 8.59
C LEU A 97 11.66 -5.80 7.22
N LEU A 98 12.79 -6.54 7.21
CA LEU A 98 13.39 -7.09 6.00
C LEU A 98 12.39 -7.97 5.24
N ARG A 99 11.75 -8.94 5.90
CA ARG A 99 10.75 -9.82 5.25
C ARG A 99 9.62 -9.06 4.55
N ARG A 100 9.25 -7.88 5.05
CA ARG A 100 8.24 -7.01 4.43
C ARG A 100 8.83 -6.25 3.26
N CYS A 101 9.98 -5.63 3.46
CA CYS A 101 10.70 -4.90 2.43
C CYS A 101 11.05 -5.82 1.25
N THR A 102 11.38 -7.09 1.50
CA THR A 102 11.66 -8.07 0.45
C THR A 102 10.53 -8.10 -0.56
N ARG A 103 9.29 -8.35 -0.12
CA ARG A 103 8.12 -8.39 -1.02
C ARG A 103 7.80 -7.04 -1.66
N LEU A 104 7.99 -5.94 -0.94
CA LEU A 104 7.67 -4.60 -1.44
C LEU A 104 8.62 -4.13 -2.55
N TYR A 105 9.93 -4.38 -2.39
CA TYR A 105 10.96 -3.94 -3.33
C TYR A 105 11.14 -4.86 -4.54
N ARG A 106 10.66 -6.10 -4.49
CA ARG A 106 10.71 -7.04 -5.64
C ARG A 106 10.24 -6.39 -6.96
N PRO A 107 8.99 -5.90 -7.09
CA PRO A 107 8.53 -5.27 -8.32
C PRO A 107 9.17 -3.90 -8.59
N VAL A 108 9.75 -3.27 -7.56
CA VAL A 108 10.40 -1.94 -7.67
C VAL A 108 11.70 -2.04 -8.46
N PHE A 109 12.47 -3.11 -8.29
CA PHE A 109 13.70 -3.29 -9.07
C PHE A 109 13.41 -3.39 -10.58
N TYR A 110 12.37 -4.14 -10.96
CA TYR A 110 11.94 -4.21 -12.36
C TYR A 110 11.45 -2.85 -12.87
N TYR A 111 10.71 -2.11 -12.05
CA TYR A 111 10.22 -0.78 -12.38
C TYR A 111 11.37 0.23 -12.60
N LEU A 112 12.38 0.21 -11.72
CA LEU A 112 13.58 1.04 -11.85
C LEU A 112 14.39 0.65 -13.09
N ALA A 113 14.55 -0.65 -13.37
CA ALA A 113 15.24 -1.12 -14.57
C ALA A 113 14.52 -0.68 -15.84
N PHE A 114 13.18 -0.80 -15.89
CA PHE A 114 12.37 -0.31 -17.00
C PHE A 114 12.61 1.19 -17.24
N TRP A 115 12.49 2.03 -16.21
CA TRP A 115 12.69 3.46 -16.37
C TRP A 115 14.13 3.84 -16.68
N ALA A 116 15.12 3.15 -16.13
CA ALA A 116 16.52 3.37 -16.48
C ALA A 116 16.76 3.13 -17.98
N VAL A 117 16.29 2.00 -18.51
CA VAL A 117 16.41 1.68 -19.95
C VAL A 117 15.60 2.67 -20.80
N ALA A 118 14.35 2.95 -20.42
CA ALA A 118 13.49 3.87 -21.15
C ALA A 118 14.10 5.28 -21.22
N LEU A 119 14.57 5.82 -20.09
CA LEU A 119 15.18 7.15 -20.04
C LEU A 119 16.51 7.21 -20.80
N ILE A 120 17.35 6.16 -20.75
CA ILE A 120 18.56 6.10 -21.58
C ILE A 120 18.20 6.16 -23.07
N ALA A 121 17.21 5.39 -23.51
CA ALA A 121 16.75 5.40 -24.91
C ALA A 121 16.15 6.77 -25.29
N LEU A 122 15.28 7.32 -24.45
CA LEU A 122 14.64 8.62 -24.67
C LEU A 122 15.67 9.76 -24.74
N ARG A 123 16.73 9.71 -23.92
CA ARG A 123 17.81 10.72 -23.95
C ARG A 123 18.54 10.79 -25.30
N LEU A 124 18.56 9.69 -26.07
CA LEU A 124 19.22 9.63 -27.38
C LEU A 124 18.36 10.21 -28.51
N VAL A 125 17.04 10.30 -28.32
CA VAL A 125 16.10 10.67 -29.39
C VAL A 125 15.31 11.94 -29.10
N LEU A 126 15.11 12.29 -27.83
CA LEU A 126 14.34 13.45 -27.42
C LEU A 126 15.22 14.66 -27.09
N PRO A 127 14.82 15.87 -27.48
CA PRO A 127 15.42 17.09 -26.96
C PRO A 127 15.34 17.17 -25.43
N GLN A 128 16.31 17.85 -24.81
CA GLN A 128 16.40 17.92 -23.34
C GLN A 128 15.12 18.46 -22.69
N HIS A 129 14.47 19.46 -23.27
CA HIS A 129 13.25 20.06 -22.74
C HIS A 129 12.04 19.09 -22.71
N VAL A 130 12.04 18.05 -23.55
CA VAL A 130 11.02 16.98 -23.55
C VAL A 130 11.40 15.84 -22.61
N TYR A 131 12.69 15.53 -22.51
CA TYR A 131 13.23 14.48 -21.64
C TYR A 131 13.06 14.81 -20.15
N GLU A 132 13.36 16.05 -19.75
CA GLU A 132 13.45 16.47 -18.36
C GLU A 132 12.15 16.28 -17.53
N PRO A 133 10.95 16.60 -18.05
CA PRO A 133 9.69 16.33 -17.36
C PRO A 133 9.42 14.82 -17.17
N VAL A 134 9.70 14.01 -18.19
CA VAL A 134 9.49 12.54 -18.14
C VAL A 134 10.43 11.92 -17.10
N ALA A 135 11.71 12.33 -17.09
CA ALA A 135 12.67 11.88 -16.09
C ALA A 135 12.26 12.26 -14.66
N GLY A 136 11.67 13.44 -14.46
CA GLY A 136 11.19 13.92 -13.16
C GLY A 136 10.02 13.10 -12.61
N ILE A 137 9.06 12.72 -13.46
CA ILE A 137 7.84 11.99 -13.04
C ILE A 137 8.07 10.46 -12.98
N SER A 138 9.09 9.95 -13.67
CA SER A 138 9.38 8.52 -13.85
C SER A 138 9.23 7.67 -12.58
N ILE A 139 9.80 8.12 -11.46
CA ILE A 139 9.77 7.38 -10.18
C ILE A 139 8.87 8.03 -9.14
N GLN A 140 7.99 8.95 -9.54
CA GLN A 140 7.21 9.75 -8.59
C GLN A 140 6.40 8.89 -7.63
N LEU A 141 5.79 7.79 -8.09
CA LEU A 141 5.05 6.85 -7.25
C LEU A 141 5.87 6.24 -6.10
N LEU A 142 7.20 6.23 -6.16
CA LEU A 142 8.00 5.61 -5.11
C LEU A 142 7.93 6.36 -3.77
N TRP A 143 7.40 7.60 -3.75
CA TRP A 143 7.24 8.37 -2.52
C TRP A 143 6.37 7.62 -1.51
N PHE A 144 5.27 7.01 -1.97
CA PHE A 144 4.35 6.28 -1.10
C PHE A 144 5.05 5.06 -0.51
N LEU A 145 5.81 4.32 -1.32
CA LEU A 145 6.59 3.18 -0.84
C LEU A 145 7.62 3.61 0.21
N GLY A 146 8.37 4.69 -0.03
CA GLY A 146 9.35 5.20 0.92
C GLY A 146 8.71 5.58 2.26
N ALA A 147 7.62 6.34 2.23
CA ALA A 147 6.84 6.67 3.43
C ALA A 147 6.26 5.41 4.10
N TYR A 148 5.78 4.45 3.32
CA TYR A 148 5.19 3.20 3.82
C TYR A 148 6.21 2.33 4.55
N VAL A 149 7.43 2.23 4.05
CA VAL A 149 8.53 1.54 4.73
C VAL A 149 8.84 2.20 6.08
N LEU A 150 8.87 3.53 6.14
CA LEU A 150 9.12 4.27 7.39
C LEU A 150 7.97 4.08 8.41
N VAL A 151 6.72 4.08 7.96
CA VAL A 151 5.57 3.79 8.83
C VAL A 151 5.59 2.35 9.33
N LEU A 152 5.96 1.38 8.47
CA LEU A 152 6.15 -0.02 8.87
C LEU A 152 7.29 -0.16 9.89
N ALA A 153 8.38 0.57 9.70
CA ALA A 153 9.51 0.58 10.63
C ALA A 153 9.11 1.09 12.02
N ALA A 154 8.12 1.99 12.09
CA ALA A 154 7.56 2.51 13.35
C ALA A 154 6.57 1.55 14.04
N VAL A 155 6.15 0.45 13.41
CA VAL A 155 5.18 -0.51 13.98
C VAL A 155 5.54 -1.01 15.39
N PRO A 156 6.80 -1.31 15.75
CA PRO A 156 7.15 -1.69 17.12
C PRO A 156 6.81 -0.63 18.18
N VAL A 157 6.92 0.65 17.81
CA VAL A 157 6.57 1.78 18.68
C VAL A 157 5.04 1.92 18.74
N LEU A 158 4.37 1.86 17.59
CA LEU A 158 2.90 1.90 17.51
C LEU A 158 2.25 0.74 18.29
N ALA A 159 2.89 -0.44 18.29
CA ALA A 159 2.45 -1.61 19.06
C ALA A 159 2.49 -1.39 20.58
N ARG A 160 3.10 -0.32 21.10
CA ARG A 160 3.04 0.04 22.53
C ARG A 160 1.72 0.70 22.94
N ILE A 161 0.88 1.09 21.98
CA ILE A 161 -0.44 1.71 22.21
C ILE A 161 -1.44 0.64 22.66
N THR A 162 -1.48 0.36 23.96
CA THR A 162 -2.29 -0.73 24.55
C THR A 162 -3.64 -0.29 25.09
N THR A 163 -3.85 1.01 25.31
CA THR A 163 -5.07 1.56 25.92
C THR A 163 -5.63 2.71 25.11
N ALA A 164 -6.93 2.99 25.25
CA ALA A 164 -7.59 4.11 24.59
C ALA A 164 -6.95 5.46 24.97
N GLY A 165 -6.58 5.65 26.24
CA GLY A 165 -5.88 6.87 26.68
C GLY A 165 -4.53 7.06 26.00
N ARG A 166 -3.74 5.99 25.83
CA ARG A 166 -2.48 6.05 25.06
C ARG A 166 -2.70 6.35 23.59
N LEU A 167 -3.78 5.83 23.00
CA LEU A 167 -4.14 6.11 21.61
C LEU A 167 -4.48 7.59 21.43
N VAL A 168 -5.34 8.14 22.29
CA VAL A 168 -5.72 9.56 22.26
C VAL A 168 -4.49 10.44 22.45
N ALA A 169 -3.65 10.14 23.45
CA ALA A 169 -2.42 10.88 23.68
C ALA A 169 -1.46 10.84 22.48
N ALA A 170 -1.27 9.68 21.85
CA ALA A 170 -0.39 9.53 20.70
C ALA A 170 -0.90 10.30 19.47
N VAL A 171 -2.20 10.20 19.16
CA VAL A 171 -2.82 10.91 18.04
C VAL A 171 -2.81 12.42 18.28
N ALA A 172 -3.16 12.87 19.49
CA ALA A 172 -3.14 14.28 19.86
C ALA A 172 -1.71 14.86 19.83
N ALA A 173 -0.71 14.11 20.30
CA ALA A 173 0.68 14.53 20.24
C ALA A 173 1.19 14.65 18.79
N ALA A 174 0.88 13.68 17.93
CA ALA A 174 1.24 13.75 16.52
C ALA A 174 0.55 14.91 15.80
N TYR A 175 -0.76 15.10 16.04
CA TYR A 175 -1.52 16.20 15.45
C TYR A 175 -1.03 17.57 15.94
N GLY A 176 -0.75 17.71 17.24
CA GLY A 176 -0.18 18.92 17.83
C GLY A 176 1.23 19.23 17.32
N PHE A 177 2.09 18.22 17.15
CA PHE A 177 3.39 18.39 16.53
C PHE A 177 3.27 18.94 15.10
N ILE A 178 2.38 18.37 14.29
CA ILE A 178 2.12 18.84 12.92
C ILE A 178 1.58 20.27 12.93
N ALA A 179 0.71 20.63 13.88
CA ALA A 179 0.20 21.98 14.01
C ALA A 179 1.31 23.00 14.31
N VAL A 180 2.26 22.64 15.18
CA VAL A 180 3.42 23.49 15.49
C VAL A 180 4.34 23.64 14.28
N VAL A 181 4.62 22.56 13.55
CA VAL A 181 5.43 22.60 12.32
C VAL A 181 4.73 23.44 11.25
N ASP A 182 3.41 23.31 11.08
CA ASP A 182 2.63 24.14 10.15
C ASP A 182 2.65 25.61 10.55
N ALA A 183 2.48 25.92 11.83
CA ALA A 183 2.58 27.28 12.31
C ALA A 183 3.97 27.88 12.02
N MET A 184 5.05 27.14 12.27
CA MET A 184 6.42 27.61 11.98
C MET A 184 6.66 27.80 10.48
N ARG A 185 6.30 26.81 9.65
CA ARG A 185 6.59 26.87 8.20
C ARG A 185 5.80 27.97 7.48
N ILE A 186 4.65 28.37 8.03
CA ILE A 186 3.76 29.38 7.45
C ILE A 186 4.12 30.79 7.94
N ASN A 187 4.51 30.95 9.20
CA ASN A 187 4.71 32.28 9.82
C ASN A 187 6.18 32.70 9.92
N VAL A 188 7.14 31.82 9.65
CA VAL A 188 8.58 32.12 9.74
C VAL A 188 9.23 32.00 8.36
N ASP A 189 9.72 33.12 7.85
CA ASP A 189 10.40 33.18 6.55
C ASP A 189 11.63 32.28 6.51
N GLY A 190 11.80 31.55 5.41
CA GLY A 190 12.92 30.63 5.18
C GLY A 190 12.76 29.25 5.83
N TRP A 191 11.69 29.00 6.60
CA TRP A 191 11.48 27.74 7.33
C TRP A 191 10.51 26.78 6.63
N ALA A 192 10.14 27.05 5.37
CA ALA A 192 9.24 26.21 4.57
C ALA A 192 9.68 24.73 4.50
N GLY A 193 11.00 24.49 4.48
CA GLY A 193 11.58 23.14 4.48
C GLY A 193 11.25 22.30 5.73
N LEU A 194 10.92 22.92 6.87
CA LEU A 194 10.49 22.18 8.06
C LEU A 194 9.19 21.43 7.86
N GLY A 195 8.38 21.82 6.87
CA GLY A 195 7.13 21.12 6.55
C GLY A 195 7.33 19.63 6.28
N TYR A 196 8.51 19.19 5.81
CA TYR A 196 8.81 17.77 5.61
C TYR A 196 8.81 16.95 6.91
N LEU A 197 8.95 17.57 8.09
CA LEU A 197 8.76 16.89 9.38
C LEU A 197 7.32 16.37 9.57
N ASN A 198 6.34 16.94 8.85
CA ASN A 198 4.96 16.47 8.86
C ASN A 198 4.74 15.17 8.09
N LEU A 199 5.78 14.55 7.53
CA LEU A 199 5.70 13.13 7.11
C LEU A 199 5.26 12.22 8.28
N THR A 200 5.42 12.67 9.53
CA THR A 200 4.83 12.06 10.73
C THR A 200 3.29 11.94 10.68
N ALA A 201 2.58 12.72 9.87
CA ALA A 201 1.13 12.60 9.65
C ALA A 201 0.73 11.19 9.23
N TRP A 202 1.58 10.48 8.49
CA TRP A 202 1.34 9.11 8.04
C TRP A 202 1.40 8.07 9.17
N LEU A 203 1.91 8.44 10.35
CA LEU A 203 1.84 7.59 11.55
C LEU A 203 0.44 7.58 12.15
N ILE A 204 -0.36 8.64 11.96
CA ILE A 204 -1.70 8.76 12.56
C ILE A 204 -2.64 7.65 12.08
N PRO A 205 -2.76 7.34 10.76
CA PRO A 205 -3.47 6.16 10.30
C PRO A 205 -2.97 4.86 10.95
N GLY A 206 -1.66 4.75 11.17
CA GLY A 206 -1.05 3.63 11.86
C GLY A 206 -1.49 3.51 13.32
N MET A 207 -1.55 4.61 14.05
CA MET A 207 -2.06 4.65 15.43
C MET A 207 -3.53 4.20 15.48
N LEU A 208 -4.37 4.73 14.59
CA LEU A 208 -5.79 4.36 14.49
C LEU A 208 -5.98 2.90 14.06
N ALA A 209 -5.09 2.36 13.21
CA ALA A 209 -5.07 0.96 12.85
C ALA A 209 -4.76 0.05 14.06
N VAL A 210 -3.81 0.42 14.92
CA VAL A 210 -3.57 -0.28 16.19
C VAL A 210 -4.79 -0.18 17.11
N GLY A 211 -5.40 1.00 17.18
CA GLY A 211 -6.65 1.22 17.91
C GLY A 211 -7.78 0.31 17.45
N TYR A 212 -7.93 0.14 16.14
CA TYR A 212 -8.88 -0.78 15.55
C TYR A 212 -8.57 -2.25 15.91
N ARG A 213 -7.34 -2.74 15.67
CA ARG A 213 -6.97 -4.14 15.94
C ARG A 213 -7.14 -4.53 17.42
N ARG A 214 -6.98 -3.56 18.31
CA ARG A 214 -7.11 -3.76 19.77
C ARG A 214 -8.49 -3.38 20.31
N ALA A 215 -9.45 -3.08 19.43
CA ALA A 215 -10.81 -2.66 19.80
C ALA A 215 -10.84 -1.49 20.81
N LEU A 216 -9.90 -0.55 20.71
CA LEU A 216 -9.78 0.61 21.61
C LEU A 216 -10.80 1.72 21.32
N LEU A 217 -11.49 1.64 20.16
CA LEU A 217 -12.48 2.61 19.71
C LEU A 217 -13.80 1.87 19.43
N SER A 218 -14.88 2.33 20.06
CA SER A 218 -16.23 1.88 19.69
C SER A 218 -16.68 2.57 18.40
N ALA A 219 -17.61 1.95 17.67
CA ALA A 219 -18.15 2.54 16.44
C ALA A 219 -18.76 3.94 16.67
N ARG A 220 -19.45 4.15 17.82
CA ARG A 220 -20.03 5.45 18.18
C ARG A 220 -18.97 6.52 18.39
N VAL A 221 -17.90 6.19 19.12
CA VAL A 221 -16.78 7.11 19.34
C VAL A 221 -16.07 7.40 18.02
N ALA A 222 -15.88 6.40 17.16
CA ALA A 222 -15.26 6.58 15.86
C ALA A 222 -16.07 7.51 14.94
N VAL A 223 -17.41 7.39 14.92
CA VAL A 223 -18.28 8.36 14.21
C VAL A 223 -18.12 9.77 14.80
N ALA A 224 -18.18 9.91 16.12
CA ALA A 224 -18.04 11.22 16.77
C ALA A 224 -16.69 11.88 16.45
N VAL A 225 -15.59 11.14 16.55
CA VAL A 225 -14.25 11.61 16.16
C VAL A 225 -14.21 12.01 14.69
N GLY A 226 -14.78 11.21 13.80
CA GLY A 226 -14.86 11.54 12.37
C GLY A 226 -15.62 12.84 12.11
N VAL A 227 -16.79 13.04 12.72
CA VAL A 227 -17.61 14.24 12.56
C VAL A 227 -16.93 15.48 13.14
N VAL A 228 -16.34 15.37 14.34
CA VAL A 228 -15.59 16.47 14.96
C VAL A 228 -14.41 16.87 14.08
N MET A 229 -13.67 15.90 13.57
CA MET A 229 -12.51 16.17 12.72
C MET A 229 -12.91 16.73 11.35
N LEU A 230 -14.05 16.31 10.80
CA LEU A 230 -14.66 16.94 9.62
C LEU A 230 -14.95 18.42 9.89
N ALA A 231 -15.58 18.75 11.01
CA ALA A 231 -15.89 20.13 11.37
C ALA A 231 -14.62 20.98 11.56
N VAL A 232 -13.59 20.44 12.21
CA VAL A 232 -12.30 21.13 12.35
C VAL A 232 -11.64 21.34 10.99
N ASN A 233 -11.63 20.35 10.10
CA ASN A 233 -11.07 20.50 8.76
C ASN A 233 -11.83 21.57 7.94
N LEU A 234 -13.16 21.60 8.03
CA LEU A 234 -13.97 22.62 7.38
C LEU A 234 -13.67 24.01 7.92
N ALA A 235 -13.46 24.14 9.24
CA ALA A 235 -13.03 25.41 9.85
C ALA A 235 -11.63 25.83 9.37
N LEU A 236 -10.68 24.90 9.29
CA LEU A 236 -9.32 25.17 8.79
C LEU A 236 -9.31 25.66 7.34
N VAL A 237 -10.23 25.17 6.50
CA VAL A 237 -10.39 25.68 5.12
C VAL A 237 -11.12 27.02 5.10
N MET A 238 -12.17 27.19 5.92
CA MET A 238 -12.97 28.41 5.94
C MET A 238 -12.19 29.63 6.46
N PHE A 239 -11.40 29.45 7.52
CA PHE A 239 -10.63 30.52 8.14
C PHE A 239 -9.20 30.64 7.59
N GLY A 240 -8.80 29.71 6.71
CA GLY A 240 -7.44 29.63 6.18
C GLY A 240 -6.41 29.18 7.23
N PRO A 241 -5.13 29.03 6.84
CA PRO A 241 -4.56 29.25 5.50
C PRO A 241 -4.67 28.02 4.58
N TYR A 242 -5.44 26.99 4.97
CA TYR A 242 -5.50 25.73 4.23
C TYR A 242 -6.48 25.78 3.06
N GLU A 243 -6.12 25.13 1.97
CA GLU A 243 -6.93 25.11 0.76
C GLU A 243 -7.77 23.84 0.62
N LEU A 244 -8.83 23.92 -0.19
CA LEU A 244 -9.84 22.87 -0.33
C LEU A 244 -9.28 21.55 -0.89
N SER A 245 -8.39 21.61 -1.89
CA SER A 245 -7.85 20.41 -2.51
C SER A 245 -6.85 19.70 -1.58
N LEU A 246 -7.11 18.43 -1.28
CA LEU A 246 -6.18 17.60 -0.50
C LEU A 246 -5.05 17.02 -1.35
N VAL A 247 -5.20 17.06 -2.67
CA VAL A 247 -4.17 16.73 -3.65
C VAL A 247 -3.47 18.02 -4.08
N GLY A 248 -2.15 17.98 -4.22
CA GLY A 248 -1.37 19.14 -4.65
C GLY A 248 -1.75 19.56 -6.07
N ILE A 249 -2.19 20.80 -6.22
CA ILE A 249 -2.40 21.46 -7.52
C ILE A 249 -1.47 22.68 -7.63
N GLU A 250 -1.17 23.11 -8.85
CA GLU A 250 -0.22 24.21 -9.08
C GLU A 250 -0.73 25.57 -8.58
N THR A 251 -2.05 25.76 -8.59
CA THR A 251 -2.70 27.00 -8.16
C THR A 251 -2.76 27.18 -6.64
N GLN A 252 -2.37 26.15 -5.86
CA GLN A 252 -2.35 26.22 -4.40
C GLN A 252 -1.15 27.02 -3.91
N GLN A 253 -1.42 28.02 -3.07
CA GLN A 253 -0.41 28.68 -2.25
C GLN A 253 0.11 27.74 -1.17
N LEU A 254 -0.79 27.04 -0.46
CA LEU A 254 -0.43 26.04 0.53
C LEU A 254 -0.89 24.65 0.10
N LYS A 255 0.05 23.87 -0.46
CA LYS A 255 -0.19 22.48 -0.85
C LYS A 255 -0.36 21.61 0.40
N ASN A 256 -1.47 20.86 0.47
CA ASN A 256 -1.77 20.00 1.62
C ASN A 256 -0.98 18.68 1.65
N MET A 257 -0.46 18.25 0.50
CA MET A 257 0.17 16.94 0.34
C MET A 257 1.70 17.00 0.37
N THR A 258 2.30 18.05 -0.18
CA THR A 258 3.75 18.09 -0.42
C THR A 258 4.35 19.39 0.10
N PRO A 259 4.77 19.46 1.37
CA PRO A 259 4.68 18.41 2.40
C PRO A 259 3.30 18.33 3.10
N PRO A 260 2.98 17.21 3.81
CA PRO A 260 1.70 17.03 4.49
C PRO A 260 1.33 18.21 5.40
N SER A 261 0.07 18.63 5.37
CA SER A 261 -0.45 19.71 6.22
C SER A 261 -1.23 19.17 7.42
N LEU A 262 -1.53 20.07 8.37
CA LEU A 262 -2.45 19.80 9.47
C LEU A 262 -3.83 19.39 8.94
N LEU A 263 -4.31 20.02 7.87
CA LEU A 263 -5.57 19.63 7.21
C LEU A 263 -5.52 18.17 6.74
N LEU A 264 -4.42 17.74 6.12
CA LEU A 264 -4.25 16.35 5.68
C LEU A 264 -4.17 15.38 6.86
N ALA A 265 -3.51 15.77 7.96
CA ALA A 265 -3.47 14.97 9.19
C ALA A 265 -4.87 14.80 9.81
N GLY A 266 -5.66 15.87 9.85
CA GLY A 266 -7.04 15.85 10.31
C GLY A 266 -7.91 15.00 9.38
N HIS A 267 -7.72 15.14 8.07
CA HIS A 267 -8.39 14.30 7.08
C HIS A 267 -8.08 12.81 7.28
N ALA A 268 -6.82 12.47 7.57
CA ALA A 268 -6.42 11.11 7.87
C ALA A 268 -7.13 10.54 9.11
N ILE A 269 -7.27 11.34 10.18
CA ILE A 269 -8.04 10.97 11.37
C ILE A 269 -9.51 10.73 11.00
N MET A 270 -10.13 11.70 10.31
CA MET A 270 -11.52 11.65 9.89
C MET A 270 -11.82 10.38 9.07
N MET A 271 -11.03 10.15 8.02
CA MET A 271 -11.18 8.99 7.13
C MET A 271 -11.03 7.66 7.87
N CYS A 272 -9.97 7.51 8.67
CA CYS A 272 -9.74 6.29 9.42
C CYS A 272 -10.84 6.05 10.46
N ALA A 273 -11.33 7.10 11.13
CA ALA A 273 -12.41 6.98 12.10
C ALA A 273 -13.73 6.54 11.46
N PHE A 274 -14.13 7.13 10.33
CA PHE A 274 -15.30 6.67 9.58
C PHE A 274 -15.16 5.24 9.09
N VAL A 275 -13.97 4.85 8.64
CA VAL A 275 -13.70 3.47 8.23
C VAL A 275 -13.81 2.51 9.41
N ILE A 276 -13.24 2.83 10.57
CA ILE A 276 -13.43 2.02 11.80
C ILE A 276 -14.92 1.83 12.12
N ALA A 277 -15.73 2.87 12.00
CA ALA A 277 -17.17 2.78 12.19
C ALA A 277 -17.87 1.91 11.13
N ALA A 278 -17.43 1.98 9.87
CA ALA A 278 -17.97 1.21 8.75
C ALA A 278 -17.51 -0.26 8.70
N MET A 279 -16.57 -0.65 9.57
CA MET A 279 -15.91 -1.95 9.51
C MET A 279 -16.84 -3.16 9.57
N PRO A 280 -17.93 -3.17 10.37
CA PRO A 280 -18.91 -4.26 10.33
C PRO A 280 -19.60 -4.42 8.97
N ALA A 281 -19.86 -3.31 8.26
CA ALA A 281 -20.46 -3.33 6.93
C ALA A 281 -19.46 -3.81 5.87
N ILE A 282 -18.21 -3.33 5.94
CA ILE A 282 -17.12 -3.77 5.05
C ILE A 282 -16.86 -5.27 5.24
N ALA A 283 -16.81 -5.75 6.47
CA ALA A 283 -16.66 -7.18 6.78
C ALA A 283 -17.83 -8.01 6.22
N ARG A 284 -19.07 -7.52 6.29
CA ARG A 284 -20.23 -8.20 5.68
C ARG A 284 -20.12 -8.27 4.17
N TRP A 285 -19.65 -7.20 3.53
CA TRP A 285 -19.41 -7.17 2.09
C TRP A 285 -18.29 -8.12 1.67
N ALA A 286 -17.20 -8.16 2.44
CA ALA A 286 -16.05 -9.04 2.23
C ALA A 286 -16.37 -10.53 2.37
N ARG A 287 -17.50 -10.90 3.00
CA ARG A 287 -17.98 -12.30 3.05
C ARG A 287 -18.61 -12.78 1.75
N ARG A 288 -18.94 -11.89 0.80
CA ARG A 288 -19.51 -12.30 -0.48
C ARG A 288 -18.43 -13.01 -1.31
N PRO A 289 -18.66 -14.25 -1.81
CA PRO A 289 -17.62 -15.04 -2.48
C PRO A 289 -16.93 -14.31 -3.64
N ARG A 290 -17.69 -13.60 -4.49
CA ARG A 290 -17.14 -12.83 -5.62
C ARG A 290 -16.28 -11.65 -5.16
N VAL A 291 -16.70 -10.94 -4.12
CA VAL A 291 -15.95 -9.79 -3.57
C VAL A 291 -14.63 -10.27 -2.99
N TRP A 292 -14.67 -11.36 -2.20
CA TRP A 292 -13.47 -11.93 -1.62
C TRP A 292 -12.51 -12.47 -2.69
N TRP A 293 -13.04 -13.18 -3.69
CA TRP A 293 -12.25 -13.72 -4.78
C TRP A 293 -11.50 -12.62 -5.56
N LEU A 294 -12.20 -11.57 -5.97
CA LEU A 294 -11.57 -10.41 -6.65
C LEU A 294 -10.56 -9.71 -5.75
N THR A 295 -10.88 -9.56 -4.46
CA THR A 295 -10.00 -8.91 -3.48
C THR A 295 -8.71 -9.71 -3.28
N ALA A 296 -8.82 -11.03 -3.12
CA ALA A 296 -7.68 -11.91 -2.93
C ALA A 296 -6.77 -11.91 -4.16
N ILE A 297 -7.36 -11.97 -5.36
CA ILE A 297 -6.62 -11.87 -6.64
C ILE A 297 -5.92 -10.52 -6.73
N GLY A 298 -6.65 -9.41 -6.62
CA GLY A 298 -6.07 -8.07 -6.77
C GLY A 298 -4.92 -7.80 -5.79
N ASN A 299 -5.05 -8.26 -4.54
CA ASN A 299 -3.99 -8.10 -3.54
C ASN A 299 -2.72 -8.93 -3.80
N THR A 300 -2.73 -9.88 -4.74
CA THR A 300 -1.53 -10.66 -5.08
C THR A 300 -0.57 -9.94 -6.05
N GLY A 301 -0.99 -8.82 -6.62
CA GLY A 301 -0.17 -7.98 -7.50
C GLY A 301 -0.43 -6.49 -7.25
N ALA A 302 -0.66 -6.13 -5.99
CA ALA A 302 -1.04 -4.77 -5.61
C ALA A 302 0.09 -3.77 -5.88
N MET A 303 1.34 -4.16 -5.64
CA MET A 303 2.48 -3.29 -5.95
C MET A 303 2.67 -3.18 -7.47
N THR A 304 2.46 -4.26 -8.23
CA THR A 304 2.46 -4.21 -9.69
C THR A 304 1.40 -3.24 -10.22
N LEU A 305 0.15 -3.35 -9.78
CA LEU A 305 -0.92 -2.40 -10.14
C LEU A 305 -0.54 -0.95 -9.79
N TYR A 306 0.02 -0.75 -8.61
CA TYR A 306 0.45 0.56 -8.13
C TYR A 306 1.59 1.16 -8.95
N LEU A 307 2.61 0.40 -9.34
CA LEU A 307 3.76 0.94 -10.05
C LEU A 307 3.46 1.20 -11.53
N TRP A 308 2.77 0.26 -12.19
CA TRP A 308 2.66 0.25 -13.64
C TRP A 308 1.53 1.12 -14.20
N HIS A 309 0.59 1.58 -13.36
CA HIS A 309 -0.50 2.43 -13.85
C HIS A 309 -0.02 3.81 -14.32
N MET A 310 1.01 4.43 -13.72
CA MET A 310 1.48 5.74 -14.20
C MET A 310 2.22 5.66 -15.53
N PRO A 311 3.13 4.70 -15.79
CA PRO A 311 3.65 4.48 -17.14
C PRO A 311 2.55 4.25 -18.17
N ALA A 312 1.55 3.43 -17.84
CA ALA A 312 0.41 3.19 -18.72
C ALA A 312 -0.40 4.47 -19.00
N LEU A 313 -0.65 5.28 -17.95
CA LEU A 313 -1.33 6.56 -18.05
C LEU A 313 -0.54 7.52 -18.95
N LEU A 314 0.77 7.66 -18.72
CA LEU A 314 1.65 8.48 -19.55
C LEU A 314 1.60 8.06 -21.02
N MET A 315 1.75 6.77 -21.30
CA MET A 315 1.71 6.25 -22.67
C MET A 315 0.35 6.47 -23.34
N MET A 316 -0.75 6.32 -22.59
CA MET A 316 -2.09 6.58 -23.09
C MET A 316 -2.28 8.06 -23.44
N HIS A 317 -1.86 8.97 -22.55
CA HIS A 317 -1.94 10.41 -22.79
C HIS A 317 -1.13 10.82 -24.02
N LEU A 318 0.12 10.36 -24.12
CA LEU A 318 0.95 10.58 -25.31
C LEU A 318 0.28 10.06 -26.59
N ALA A 319 -0.25 8.83 -26.57
CA ALA A 319 -0.92 8.26 -27.74
C ALA A 319 -2.15 9.08 -28.16
N PHE A 320 -2.97 9.53 -27.22
CA PHE A 320 -4.15 10.36 -27.52
C PHE A 320 -3.76 11.74 -28.05
N ASP A 321 -2.75 12.37 -27.46
CA ASP A 321 -2.22 13.65 -27.93
C ASP A 321 -1.68 13.51 -29.38
N TYR A 322 -0.89 12.48 -29.67
CA TYR A 322 -0.37 12.21 -31.03
C TYR A 322 -1.45 11.86 -32.06
N LEU A 323 -2.54 11.20 -31.65
CA LEU A 323 -3.67 10.89 -32.51
C LEU A 323 -4.61 12.10 -32.74
N GLY A 324 -4.30 13.27 -32.17
CA GLY A 324 -5.11 14.48 -32.32
C GLY A 324 -6.36 14.51 -31.43
N TYR A 325 -6.38 13.70 -30.37
CA TYR A 325 -7.46 13.66 -29.37
C TYR A 325 -6.96 14.09 -27.97
N PRO A 326 -6.31 15.26 -27.83
CA PRO A 326 -5.81 15.71 -26.53
C PRO A 326 -6.95 15.86 -25.52
N ARG A 327 -6.76 15.34 -24.31
CA ARG A 327 -7.72 15.51 -23.21
C ARG A 327 -7.22 16.57 -22.23
N PHE A 328 -7.47 17.83 -22.60
CA PHE A 328 -7.04 18.99 -21.82
C PHE A 328 -8.19 19.94 -21.45
N ASP A 329 -9.05 20.31 -22.42
CA ASP A 329 -10.11 21.30 -22.23
C ASP A 329 -11.41 20.67 -21.72
N PRO A 330 -11.86 20.96 -20.48
CA PRO A 330 -13.09 20.42 -19.93
C PRO A 330 -14.36 20.96 -20.61
N ALA A 331 -14.27 22.10 -21.31
CA ALA A 331 -15.40 22.69 -22.03
C ALA A 331 -15.62 22.07 -23.42
N ALA A 332 -14.67 21.26 -23.90
CA ALA A 332 -14.77 20.63 -25.21
C ALA A 332 -15.89 19.57 -25.26
N PRO A 333 -16.69 19.50 -26.34
CA PRO A 333 -17.84 18.59 -26.42
C PRO A 333 -17.46 17.11 -26.39
N ASN A 334 -16.24 16.78 -26.85
CA ASN A 334 -15.68 15.44 -26.83
C ASN A 334 -15.02 15.07 -25.49
N PHE A 335 -14.92 15.99 -24.51
CA PHE A 335 -14.21 15.75 -23.25
C PHE A 335 -14.77 14.56 -22.46
N ILE A 336 -16.10 14.48 -22.31
CA ILE A 336 -16.76 13.39 -21.58
C ILE A 336 -16.62 12.05 -22.31
N PRO A 337 -16.95 11.94 -23.62
CA PRO A 337 -16.68 10.72 -24.38
C PRO A 337 -15.22 10.25 -24.31
N LEU A 338 -14.25 11.17 -24.46
CA LEU A 338 -12.82 10.85 -24.37
C LEU A 338 -12.44 10.38 -22.96
N SER A 339 -12.99 11.01 -21.91
CA SER A 339 -12.75 10.59 -20.53
C SER A 339 -13.24 9.18 -20.26
N VAL A 340 -14.46 8.84 -20.72
CA VAL A 340 -15.01 7.49 -20.58
C VAL A 340 -14.15 6.48 -21.36
N LEU A 341 -13.77 6.81 -22.60
CA LEU A 341 -12.93 5.96 -23.42
C LEU A 341 -11.55 5.72 -22.77
N GLN A 342 -10.90 6.77 -22.29
CA GLN A 342 -9.61 6.66 -21.59
C GLN A 342 -9.72 5.82 -20.32
N VAL A 343 -10.78 5.97 -19.51
CA VAL A 343 -10.99 5.13 -18.32
C VAL A 343 -11.15 3.65 -18.70
N LEU A 344 -11.88 3.34 -19.77
CA LEU A 344 -12.08 1.95 -20.24
C LEU A 344 -10.79 1.34 -20.80
N ILE A 345 -10.03 2.11 -21.60
CA ILE A 345 -8.73 1.68 -22.13
C ILE A 345 -7.76 1.46 -20.97
N MET A 346 -7.68 2.41 -20.04
CA MET A 346 -6.80 2.33 -18.89
C MET A 346 -7.13 1.14 -18.00
N ALA A 347 -8.42 0.88 -17.74
CA ALA A 347 -8.86 -0.32 -17.01
C ALA A 347 -8.41 -1.61 -17.71
N THR A 348 -8.51 -1.67 -19.05
CA THR A 348 -8.11 -2.83 -19.84
C THR A 348 -6.59 -3.02 -19.84
N VAL A 349 -5.83 -1.95 -20.06
CA VAL A 349 -4.35 -1.96 -20.07
C VAL A 349 -3.83 -2.36 -18.69
N VAL A 350 -4.33 -1.75 -17.61
CA VAL A 350 -3.91 -2.09 -16.24
C VAL A 350 -4.29 -3.53 -15.90
N ALA A 351 -5.45 -4.02 -16.31
CA ALA A 351 -5.82 -5.42 -16.11
C ALA A 351 -4.88 -6.38 -16.87
N LEU A 352 -4.52 -6.05 -18.11
CA LEU A 352 -3.55 -6.84 -18.90
C LEU A 352 -2.18 -6.83 -18.24
N MET A 353 -1.67 -5.64 -17.86
CA MET A 353 -0.37 -5.49 -17.18
C MET A 353 -0.35 -6.21 -15.84
N PHE A 354 -1.46 -6.19 -15.09
CA PHE A 354 -1.58 -6.96 -13.87
C PHE A 354 -1.42 -8.46 -14.14
N VAL A 355 -2.11 -9.00 -15.13
CA VAL A 355 -2.03 -10.42 -15.48
C VAL A 355 -0.61 -10.80 -15.91
N THR A 356 0.04 -9.98 -16.74
CA THR A 356 1.35 -10.29 -17.32
C THR A 356 2.51 -10.03 -16.37
N LEU A 357 2.43 -9.02 -15.50
CA LEU A 357 3.51 -8.57 -14.63
C LEU A 357 3.35 -9.01 -13.17
N ARG A 358 2.23 -9.61 -12.79
CA ARG A 358 2.03 -10.24 -11.47
C ARG A 358 3.13 -11.26 -11.09
N PRO A 359 3.69 -12.07 -12.01
CA PRO A 359 4.81 -12.94 -11.67
C PRO A 359 6.02 -12.18 -11.09
N LEU A 360 6.28 -10.95 -11.54
CA LEU A 360 7.41 -10.13 -11.04
C LEU A 360 7.31 -9.80 -9.53
N GLU A 361 6.11 -9.79 -8.96
CA GLU A 361 5.89 -9.57 -7.52
C GLU A 361 5.95 -10.88 -6.71
N ASN A 362 5.57 -12.00 -7.32
CA ASN A 362 5.38 -13.28 -6.64
C ASN A 362 6.60 -14.21 -6.75
N ASP A 363 7.30 -14.16 -7.87
CA ASP A 363 8.49 -14.98 -8.12
C ASP A 363 9.66 -14.45 -7.28
N PRO A 364 10.45 -15.35 -6.67
CA PRO A 364 11.61 -14.94 -5.91
C PRO A 364 12.67 -14.34 -6.86
N LEU A 365 13.13 -13.15 -6.51
CA LEU A 365 14.23 -12.47 -7.18
C LEU A 365 15.56 -13.03 -6.68
N PRO A 366 16.41 -13.57 -7.59
CA PRO A 366 17.76 -13.97 -7.24
C PRO A 366 18.51 -12.82 -6.55
N LEU A 367 19.33 -13.14 -5.55
CA LEU A 367 20.14 -12.20 -4.75
C LEU A 367 19.37 -11.29 -3.79
N TRP A 368 18.08 -11.01 -4.05
CA TRP A 368 17.25 -10.21 -3.15
C TRP A 368 16.52 -11.08 -2.12
N ASP A 369 15.93 -12.19 -2.57
CA ASP A 369 15.18 -13.07 -1.70
C ASP A 369 16.08 -13.90 -0.78
N GLY A 370 15.59 -14.13 0.45
CA GLY A 370 16.29 -14.86 1.50
C GLY A 370 16.91 -13.97 2.57
N GLY A 371 17.82 -14.55 3.36
CA GLY A 371 18.40 -13.92 4.53
C GLY A 371 17.51 -14.10 5.75
N PHE A 372 18.13 -14.30 6.91
CA PHE A 372 17.44 -14.51 8.17
C PHE A 372 18.29 -13.94 9.28
N LEU A 373 17.65 -13.29 10.25
CA LEU A 373 18.30 -12.86 11.48
C LEU A 373 17.47 -13.43 12.63
N ALA A 374 17.99 -14.49 13.25
CA ALA A 374 17.30 -15.19 14.32
C ALA A 374 17.09 -14.29 15.54
N GLU A 375 18.15 -13.57 15.94
CA GLU A 375 18.19 -12.88 17.22
C GLU A 375 18.04 -11.35 17.10
N PRO A 376 17.41 -10.71 18.10
CA PRO A 376 17.52 -9.27 18.27
C PRO A 376 18.95 -8.89 18.66
N GLY A 377 19.41 -7.70 18.29
CA GLY A 377 20.76 -7.24 18.59
C GLY A 377 21.22 -6.11 17.68
N VAL A 378 22.49 -5.72 17.80
CA VAL A 378 23.08 -4.61 17.01
C VAL A 378 22.93 -4.88 15.52
N ARG A 379 23.26 -6.09 15.06
CA ARG A 379 23.11 -6.51 13.65
C ARG A 379 21.68 -6.35 13.13
N SER A 380 20.68 -6.78 13.91
CA SER A 380 19.26 -6.59 13.59
C SER A 380 18.88 -5.10 13.54
N ALA A 381 19.36 -4.30 14.50
CA ALA A 381 19.11 -2.86 14.52
C ALA A 381 19.74 -2.18 13.30
N THR A 382 20.97 -2.52 12.93
CA THR A 382 21.66 -2.01 11.74
C THR A 382 20.88 -2.33 10.47
N VAL A 383 20.38 -3.56 10.30
CA VAL A 383 19.53 -3.92 9.15
C VAL A 383 18.25 -3.09 9.12
N GLY A 384 17.58 -2.91 10.27
CA GLY A 384 16.39 -2.05 10.34
C GLY A 384 16.69 -0.59 10.00
N VAL A 385 17.81 -0.03 10.48
CA VAL A 385 18.25 1.34 10.15
C VAL A 385 18.56 1.47 8.66
N LEU A 386 19.27 0.52 8.06
CA LEU A 386 19.55 0.53 6.62
C LEU A 386 18.26 0.47 5.78
N LEU A 387 17.26 -0.30 6.21
CA LEU A 387 15.94 -0.31 5.55
C LEU A 387 15.19 1.01 5.72
N CYS A 388 15.32 1.69 6.87
CA CYS A 388 14.82 3.06 7.04
C CYS A 388 15.55 4.04 6.12
N THR A 389 16.87 3.93 6.00
CA THR A 389 17.68 4.75 5.08
C THR A 389 17.25 4.51 3.63
N ALA A 390 17.02 3.26 3.23
CA ALA A 390 16.49 2.92 1.91
C ALA A 390 15.10 3.54 1.69
N GLY A 391 14.19 3.43 2.66
CA GLY A 391 12.86 4.05 2.60
C GLY A 391 12.91 5.58 2.50
N ALA A 392 13.76 6.23 3.29
CA ALA A 392 13.97 7.68 3.25
C ALA A 392 14.59 8.15 1.93
N ALA A 393 15.59 7.42 1.42
CA ALA A 393 16.21 7.71 0.12
C ALA A 393 15.23 7.46 -1.04
N THR A 394 14.39 6.42 -0.95
CA THR A 394 13.29 6.17 -1.89
C THR A 394 12.34 7.38 -1.92
N LEU A 395 11.92 7.86 -0.74
CA LEU A 395 11.04 9.01 -0.61
C LEU A 395 11.66 10.30 -1.16
N ALA A 396 12.93 10.56 -0.83
CA ALA A 396 13.66 11.75 -1.29
C ALA A 396 13.92 11.74 -2.80
N SER A 397 14.18 10.57 -3.40
CA SER A 397 14.47 10.44 -4.83
C SER A 397 13.39 11.02 -5.74
N VAL A 398 12.14 10.99 -5.28
CA VAL A 398 10.98 11.52 -6.00
C VAL A 398 11.01 13.03 -6.18
N GLY A 399 11.74 13.77 -5.33
CA GLY A 399 11.89 15.22 -5.49
C GLY A 399 12.50 15.61 -6.83
N TRP A 400 13.31 14.73 -7.43
CA TRP A 400 14.01 14.97 -8.70
C TRP A 400 13.71 13.95 -9.78
N GLY A 401 13.26 12.74 -9.43
CA GLY A 401 13.09 11.65 -10.38
C GLY A 401 14.42 10.92 -10.67
N LEU A 402 14.53 10.24 -11.80
CA LEU A 402 15.78 9.58 -12.23
C LEU A 402 16.75 10.56 -12.92
N LYS A 403 17.03 11.68 -12.25
CA LYS A 403 17.98 12.71 -12.67
C LYS A 403 18.52 13.47 -11.46
N ASP A 404 19.57 14.27 -11.68
CA ASP A 404 20.17 15.15 -10.68
C ASP A 404 20.44 14.43 -9.33
N GLN A 405 19.97 15.02 -8.24
CA GLN A 405 20.08 14.48 -6.87
C GLN A 405 19.28 13.18 -6.68
N GLY A 406 18.26 12.95 -7.51
CA GLY A 406 17.44 11.74 -7.43
C GLY A 406 18.25 10.48 -7.77
N LEU A 407 19.24 10.57 -8.68
CA LEU A 407 20.18 9.47 -8.95
C LEU A 407 21.01 9.13 -7.71
N LEU A 408 21.49 10.13 -6.97
CA LEU A 408 22.23 9.91 -5.73
C LEU A 408 21.36 9.24 -4.68
N CYS A 409 20.09 9.68 -4.53
CA CYS A 409 19.13 9.02 -3.64
C CYS A 409 18.89 7.55 -4.03
N VAL A 410 18.77 7.25 -5.33
CA VAL A 410 18.63 5.87 -5.81
C VAL A 410 19.88 5.04 -5.49
N VAL A 411 21.08 5.59 -5.65
CA VAL A 411 22.34 4.91 -5.27
C VAL A 411 22.38 4.63 -3.77
N VAL A 412 22.02 5.60 -2.92
CA VAL A 412 21.94 5.41 -1.47
C VAL A 412 20.92 4.34 -1.11
N MET A 413 19.75 4.37 -1.73
CA MET A 413 18.71 3.34 -1.56
C MET A 413 19.23 1.95 -1.91
N LEU A 414 19.80 1.77 -3.11
CA LEU A 414 20.32 0.48 -3.57
C LEU A 414 21.45 -0.03 -2.67
N THR A 415 22.38 0.85 -2.30
CA THR A 415 23.50 0.51 -1.40
C THR A 415 22.98 0.05 -0.04
N ALA A 416 22.02 0.79 0.55
CA ALA A 416 21.44 0.43 1.83
C ALA A 416 20.71 -0.92 1.78
N LEU A 417 19.96 -1.21 0.70
CA LEU A 417 19.29 -2.49 0.51
C LEU A 417 20.29 -3.65 0.36
N VAL A 418 21.36 -3.47 -0.43
CA VAL A 418 22.41 -4.47 -0.63
C VAL A 418 23.16 -4.75 0.67
N VAL A 419 23.57 -3.72 1.41
CA VAL A 419 24.26 -3.88 2.70
C VAL A 419 23.33 -4.53 3.73
N ALA A 420 22.06 -4.11 3.81
CA ALA A 420 21.08 -4.74 4.70
C ALA A 420 20.91 -6.23 4.39
N ARG A 421 20.87 -6.59 3.10
CA ARG A 421 20.76 -7.97 2.65
C ARG A 421 22.01 -8.79 2.93
N GLY A 422 23.20 -8.21 2.69
CA GLY A 422 24.49 -8.81 3.02
C GLY A 422 24.63 -9.11 4.52
N LEU A 423 24.24 -8.15 5.35
CA LEU A 423 24.17 -8.32 6.80
C LEU A 423 23.12 -9.32 7.25
N ALA A 424 22.15 -9.72 6.42
CA ALA A 424 21.14 -10.72 6.76
C ALA A 424 21.51 -12.15 6.31
N PHE A 425 22.67 -12.36 5.68
CA PHE A 425 23.18 -13.70 5.42
C PHE A 425 23.90 -14.23 6.66
N ASP A 426 23.32 -15.22 7.34
CA ASP A 426 24.07 -16.02 8.29
C ASP A 426 25.02 -16.94 7.51
N GLY A 427 26.32 -16.77 7.72
CA GLY A 427 27.36 -17.66 7.19
C GLY A 427 27.39 -19.04 7.86
N GLU A 428 26.45 -19.33 8.77
CA GLU A 428 26.35 -20.60 9.50
C GLU A 428 25.22 -21.48 8.96
N LEU A 429 25.27 -21.79 7.67
CA LEU A 429 24.67 -23.01 7.14
C LEU A 429 25.75 -23.76 6.35
N SER A 430 26.64 -24.41 7.10
CA SER A 430 27.28 -25.63 6.60
C SER A 430 26.19 -26.60 6.13
N PRO A 431 26.31 -27.25 4.96
CA PRO A 431 25.33 -28.21 4.48
C PRO A 431 25.49 -29.53 5.27
N ALA A 432 25.00 -29.57 6.50
CA ALA A 432 25.00 -30.78 7.33
C ALA A 432 23.87 -30.77 8.36
N SER A 433 22.61 -30.63 7.92
CA SER A 433 21.46 -31.37 8.47
C SER A 433 20.18 -30.89 7.78
N GLY A 434 19.73 -31.64 6.79
CA GLY A 434 18.44 -31.42 6.14
C GLY A 434 17.29 -31.70 7.11
N ARG A 435 16.68 -30.64 7.66
CA ARG A 435 15.30 -30.63 8.13
C ARG A 435 14.69 -29.25 7.89
N TYR A 436 14.25 -29.02 6.65
CA TYR A 436 13.16 -28.09 6.42
C TYR A 436 11.87 -28.72 6.97
N PRO A 437 11.09 -28.06 7.84
CA PRO A 437 9.74 -28.50 8.13
C PRO A 437 8.89 -28.20 6.90
N HIS A 438 8.85 -29.16 5.97
CA HIS A 438 7.81 -29.19 4.96
C HIS A 438 6.47 -29.41 5.67
N ASN A 439 5.54 -28.49 5.42
CA ASN A 439 4.12 -28.63 5.72
C ASN A 439 3.59 -29.95 5.12
N ALA A 440 3.61 -31.02 5.91
CA ALA A 440 2.98 -32.29 5.61
C ALA A 440 1.61 -32.31 6.29
N ALA A 441 0.59 -31.81 5.60
CA ALA A 441 -0.81 -32.13 5.86
C ALA A 441 -1.59 -32.08 4.55
N ARG A 442 -1.16 -32.90 3.57
CA ARG A 442 -2.06 -33.47 2.56
C ARG A 442 -2.24 -34.94 2.92
N THR A 443 -3.30 -35.25 3.65
CA THR A 443 -3.84 -36.61 3.71
C THR A 443 -5.14 -36.60 2.93
N SER A 444 -5.09 -37.11 1.71
CA SER A 444 -6.26 -37.49 0.91
C SER A 444 -6.95 -38.69 1.58
N PRO A 445 -8.27 -38.69 1.80
CA PRO A 445 -8.98 -39.79 2.44
C PRO A 445 -9.45 -40.81 1.39
N LEU A 446 -8.53 -41.47 0.68
CA LEU A 446 -8.86 -42.55 -0.26
C LEU A 446 -7.72 -43.58 -0.32
N ASP A 447 -7.32 -44.15 0.82
CA ASP A 447 -6.76 -45.51 0.81
C ASP A 447 -6.78 -46.12 2.23
N ARG A 448 -7.87 -46.81 2.56
CA ARG A 448 -7.90 -47.82 3.63
C ARG A 448 -8.78 -48.97 3.16
N ARG A 449 -8.18 -49.93 2.45
CA ARG A 449 -8.73 -51.28 2.35
C ARG A 449 -8.56 -51.99 3.70
N PRO A 450 -9.57 -52.71 4.22
CA PRO A 450 -9.43 -53.49 5.44
C PRO A 450 -8.68 -54.81 5.17
N PRO A 451 -8.01 -55.40 6.18
CA PRO A 451 -7.36 -56.69 6.05
C PRO A 451 -8.38 -57.84 5.97
N SER A 452 -8.04 -58.82 5.12
CA SER A 452 -8.78 -60.05 4.82
C SER A 452 -9.06 -60.93 6.04
N ARG A 453 -10.32 -61.37 6.20
CA ARG A 453 -10.68 -62.52 7.05
C ARG A 453 -10.76 -63.78 6.18
N SER A 454 -9.95 -64.80 6.50
CA SER A 454 -10.13 -66.16 5.96
C SER A 454 -11.16 -66.92 6.80
N CYS A 455 -12.04 -67.65 6.13
CA CYS A 455 -12.99 -68.60 6.72
C CYS A 455 -12.30 -69.87 7.25
N ALA A 456 -12.82 -70.42 8.36
CA ALA A 456 -13.03 -71.86 8.54
C ALA A 456 -14.06 -72.13 9.68
N GLU A 457 -15.20 -72.72 9.30
CA GLU A 457 -16.04 -73.77 9.95
C GLU A 457 -16.33 -73.72 11.48
N THR A 458 -17.55 -73.36 11.95
CA THR A 458 -18.79 -74.16 12.28
C THR A 458 -18.75 -74.97 13.61
N PRO A 459 -19.90 -75.36 14.23
CA PRO A 459 -21.18 -74.67 14.46
C PRO A 459 -21.73 -74.87 15.91
N GLY A 460 -22.84 -74.21 16.26
CA GLY A 460 -23.83 -74.80 17.19
C GLY A 460 -24.16 -74.05 18.49
N ASP A 461 -25.46 -73.87 18.69
CA ASP A 461 -26.21 -73.73 19.94
C ASP A 461 -26.34 -72.40 20.71
N ALA A 462 -27.58 -71.88 20.57
CA ALA A 462 -28.55 -71.70 21.65
C ALA A 462 -28.53 -70.44 22.53
N GLN A 463 -29.57 -69.65 22.28
CA GLN A 463 -30.49 -68.97 23.20
C GLN A 463 -30.24 -67.53 23.68
N PRO A 464 -31.31 -66.73 23.84
CA PRO A 464 -31.20 -65.28 23.94
C PRO A 464 -31.77 -64.70 25.25
N VAL A 465 -31.54 -63.39 25.44
CA VAL A 465 -32.31 -62.45 26.27
C VAL A 465 -32.22 -62.63 27.79
N HIS A 466 -31.58 -61.66 28.48
CA HIS A 466 -32.27 -60.80 29.46
C HIS A 466 -31.32 -59.69 29.96
N ALA A 467 -31.74 -58.43 29.79
CA ALA A 467 -31.31 -57.34 30.65
C ALA A 467 -32.53 -56.46 30.96
N ARG A 468 -32.99 -56.50 32.21
CA ARG A 468 -33.88 -55.50 32.79
C ARG A 468 -33.75 -55.51 34.31
N ALA A 469 -33.24 -54.41 34.87
CA ALA A 469 -33.50 -53.86 36.21
C ALA A 469 -32.51 -52.69 36.40
N THR A 470 -32.96 -51.43 36.31
CA THR A 470 -33.24 -50.50 37.44
C THR A 470 -31.96 -50.16 38.23
N ALA A 471 -31.58 -48.90 38.46
CA ALA A 471 -32.39 -47.71 38.75
C ALA A 471 -31.77 -46.42 38.22
#